data_AF-A0A1Y1Z720-F1
#
_entry.id   AF-A0A1Y1Z720-F1
#
_cell.length_a   1.000
_cell.length_b   1.000
_cell.length_c   1.000
_cell.angle_alpha   90.00
_cell.angle_beta   90.00
_cell.angle_gamma   90.00
#
_symmetry.space_group_name_H-M   'P 1'
#
loop_
_entity.id
_entity.type
_entity.pdbx_description
1 polymer ?
#
loop_
_entity_poly.entity_id
_entity_poly.type
_entity_poly.pdbx_seq_one_letter_code
_entity_poly.pdbx_strand_id
1 'polypeptide(L)' 'CPRKFKRAEHLKRHENTHTGIRSFRCRICDNNKSFGRHDNYQEHYKTHVEKT' A
#
# COMPACT_ATOMS: atom_id res chain seq x y z
N CYS A 1 8.37 14.93 9.34
CA CYS A 1 9.31 14.29 10.30
C CYS A 1 10.74 14.40 9.76
N PRO A 2 11.81 14.27 10.57
CA PRO A 2 13.19 14.53 10.13
C PRO A 2 13.86 13.36 9.38
N ARG A 3 13.09 12.39 8.84
CA ARG A 3 13.64 11.27 8.07
C ARG A 3 14.20 11.75 6.74
N LYS A 4 15.38 11.26 6.38
CA LYS A 4 16.06 11.54 5.12
C LYS A 4 16.13 10.27 4.28
N PHE A 5 15.98 10.41 2.97
CA PHE A 5 16.02 9.30 2.02
C PHE A 5 17.04 9.59 0.94
N LYS A 6 17.79 8.57 0.53
CA LYS A 6 18.78 8.66 -0.55
C LYS A 6 18.16 8.71 -1.95
N ARG A 7 16.88 8.32 -2.07
CA ARG A 7 16.18 8.19 -3.34
C ARG A 7 14.79 8.82 -3.28
N ALA A 8 14.37 9.46 -4.38
CA ALA A 8 13.13 10.21 -4.45
C ALA A 8 11.89 9.31 -4.30
N GLU A 9 11.90 8.10 -4.87
CA GLU A 9 10.79 7.16 -4.75
C GLU A 9 10.56 6.71 -3.30
N HIS A 10 11.63 6.61 -2.51
CA HIS A 10 11.52 6.27 -1.10
C HIS A 10 10.94 7.42 -0.27
N LEU A 11 11.31 8.67 -0.59
CA LEU A 11 10.71 9.86 0.02
C LEU A 11 9.22 9.94 -0.33
N LYS A 12 8.86 9.82 -1.61
CA LYS A 12 7.47 9.86 -2.07
C LYS A 12 6.61 8.77 -1.40
N ARG A 13 7.15 7.55 -1.27
CA ARG A 13 6.48 6.47 -0.52
C ARG A 13 6.32 6.83 0.96
N HIS A 14 7.30 7.49 1.56
CA HIS A 14 7.22 7.92 2.94
C HIS A 14 6.19 9.03 3.15
N GLU A 15 6.05 9.97 2.21
CA GLU A 15 5.04 11.02 2.26
C GLU A 15 3.61 10.47 2.34
N ASN A 16 3.34 9.33 1.70
CA ASN A 16 2.05 8.62 1.82
C ASN A 16 1.70 8.24 3.27
N THR A 17 2.70 8.10 4.15
CA THR A 17 2.48 7.81 5.58
C THR A 17 1.97 9.01 6.36
N HIS A 18 2.28 10.23 5.90
CA HIS A 18 1.77 11.47 6.50
C HIS A 18 0.39 11.82 5.95
N THR A 19 0.18 11.61 4.65
CA THR A 19 -1.08 11.94 3.98
C THR A 19 -2.15 10.86 4.14
N GLY A 20 -1.77 9.65 4.54
CA GLY A 20 -2.67 8.50 4.64
C GLY A 20 -3.15 7.97 3.29
N ILE A 21 -2.56 8.42 2.18
CA ILE A 21 -2.93 8.00 0.82
C ILE A 21 -2.74 6.49 0.68
N ARG A 22 -3.81 5.82 0.27
CA ARG A 22 -3.86 4.38 0.02
C ARG A 22 -4.38 4.10 -1.38
N SER A 23 -3.49 4.20 -2.37
CA SER A 23 -3.83 4.11 -3.79
C SER A 23 -4.26 2.72 -4.25
N PHE A 24 -3.97 1.68 -3.46
CA PHE A 24 -4.24 0.29 -3.85
C PHE A 24 -5.43 -0.25 -3.06
N ARG A 25 -6.62 -0.22 -3.65
CA ARG A 25 -7.86 -0.73 -3.03
C ARG A 25 -8.15 -2.16 -3.49
N CYS A 26 -8.35 -3.05 -2.54
CA CYS A 26 -8.91 -4.37 -2.82
C CYS A 26 -10.42 -4.27 -3.03
N ARG A 27 -10.90 -4.84 -4.15
CA ARG A 27 -12.34 -4.89 -4.50
C ARG A 27 -13.00 -6.22 -4.19
N ILE A 28 -12.23 -7.20 -3.70
CA ILE A 28 -12.72 -8.54 -3.33
C ILE A 28 -13.13 -8.58 -1.86
N CYS A 29 -12.47 -7.80 -0.99
CA CYS A 29 -12.84 -7.71 0.42
C CYS A 29 -14.11 -6.87 0.63
N ASP A 30 -15.05 -7.37 1.43
CA ASP A 30 -16.24 -6.62 1.89
C ASP A 30 -15.86 -5.31 2.62
N ASN A 31 -14.72 -5.31 3.31
CA ASN A 31 -14.23 -4.15 4.06
C ASN A 31 -13.44 -3.12 3.22
N ASN A 32 -13.39 -3.25 1.88
CA ASN A 32 -12.66 -2.33 0.99
C ASN A 32 -11.23 -2.00 1.46
N LYS A 33 -10.49 -3.03 1.91
CA LYS A 33 -9.12 -2.89 2.41
C LYS A 33 -8.26 -2.14 1.40
N SER A 34 -7.59 -1.09 1.86
CA SER A 34 -6.76 -0.22 1.03
C SER A 34 -5.33 -0.16 1.56
N PHE A 35 -4.37 -0.11 0.65
CA PHE A 35 -2.93 -0.17 0.95
C PHE A 35 -2.22 1.04 0.35
N GLY A 36 -1.23 1.57 1.08
CA GLY A 36 -0.37 2.67 0.62
C GLY A 36 0.78 2.23 -0.30
N ARG A 37 0.97 0.92 -0.48
CA ARG A 37 2.03 0.32 -1.28
C ARG A 37 1.51 -0.85 -2.12
N HIS A 38 2.08 -0.99 -3.31
CA HIS A 38 1.71 -2.03 -4.27
C HIS A 38 2.07 -3.44 -3.80
N ASP A 39 3.27 -3.62 -3.26
CA ASP A 39 3.75 -4.93 -2.79
C ASP A 39 2.89 -5.49 -1.66
N ASN A 40 2.51 -4.66 -0.69
CA ASN A 40 1.58 -5.06 0.37
C ASN A 40 0.20 -5.42 -0.19
N TYR A 41 -0.29 -4.70 -1.20
CA TYR A 41 -1.54 -5.02 -1.88
C TYR A 41 -1.46 -6.36 -2.62
N GLN A 42 -0.36 -6.63 -3.32
CA GLN A 42 -0.16 -7.88 -4.06
C GLN A 42 -0.10 -9.09 -3.13
N GLU A 43 0.63 -8.99 -2.01
CA GLU A 43 0.64 -10.03 -0.99
C GLU A 43 -0.77 -10.30 -0.45
N HIS A 44 -1.51 -9.24 -0.13
CA HIS A 44 -2.90 -9.38 0.25
C HIS A 44 -3.76 -10.01 -0.84
N TYR A 45 -3.57 -9.62 -2.11
CA TYR A 45 -4.40 -10.09 -3.21
C TYR A 45 -4.27 -11.61 -3.42
N LYS A 46 -3.09 -12.18 -3.20
CA LYS A 46 -2.85 -13.63 -3.24
C LYS A 46 -3.75 -14.42 -2.28
N THR A 47 -4.13 -13.84 -1.14
CA THR A 47 -5.03 -14.50 -0.18
C THR A 47 -6.44 -14.75 -0.72
N HIS A 48 -6.84 -14.09 -1.82
CA HIS A 48 -8.08 -14.37 -2.54
C HIS A 48 -7.89 -15.47 -3.58
N VAL A 49 -6.76 -15.45 -4.28
CA VAL A 49 -6.42 -16.41 -5.34
C VAL A 49 -6.17 -17.80 -4.76
N GLU A 50 -5.49 -17.91 -3.61
CA GLU A 50 -5.23 -19.19 -2.94
C GLU A 50 -6.47 -19.79 -2.25
N LYS A 51 -7.55 -19.02 -2.10
CA LYS A 51 -8.81 -19.44 -1.50
C LYS A 51 -9.93 -19.69 -2.52
N THR A 52 -9.60 -19.69 -3.81
CA THR A 52 -10.51 -20.07 -4.90
C THR A 52 -10.13 -21.45 -5.39
#